data_AF-A0AAW7KCT7-F1
#
_entry.id   AF-A0AAW7KCT7-F1
#
_cell.length_a   1.000
_cell.length_b   1.000
_cell.length_c   1.000
_cell.angle_alpha   90.00
_cell.angle_beta   90.00
_cell.angle_gamma   90.00
#
_symmetry.space_group_name_H-M   'P 1'
#
loop_
_entity.id
_entity.type
_entity.pdbx_description
1 polymer ?
#
loop_
_entity_poly.entity_id
_entity_poly.type
_entity_poly.pdbx_seq_one_letter_code
_entity_poly.pdbx_strand_id
1 'polypeptide(L)'
;MSKIYFDDFIKLTKDKMAQQMENMTYQYKETKVPKAHYKKLLETAQEEIIEHSVEINLVDTYYRTLEQLAKSNSKWLFQALICLDTGIKPSAIKPAEYQALELTWSKFVEDKKSKRMDKTWLDYFENIKENGATYAFIKEKSNDKDF
;
A
#
# COMPACT_ATOMS: atom_id res chain seq x y z
N MET A 1 26.32 1.40 32.25
CA MET A 1 24.86 1.62 32.31
C MET A 1 24.42 2.35 31.05
N SER A 2 23.94 1.66 30.01
CA SER A 2 23.59 2.31 28.71
C SER A 2 22.19 1.94 28.18
N LYS A 3 21.30 1.45 29.05
CA LYS A 3 19.91 1.12 28.70
C LYS A 3 18.89 2.23 29.05
N ILE A 4 19.33 3.34 29.63
CA ILE A 4 18.41 4.28 30.32
C ILE A 4 18.00 5.47 29.45
N TYR A 5 18.75 5.84 28.41
CA TYR A 5 18.50 7.11 27.70
C TYR A 5 17.34 7.07 26.70
N PHE A 6 17.17 5.96 25.97
CA PHE A 6 16.10 5.83 24.96
C PHE A 6 14.73 5.61 25.60
N ASP A 7 14.67 4.71 26.61
CA ASP A 7 13.43 4.39 27.31
C ASP A 7 12.84 5.58 28.07
N ASP A 8 13.70 6.50 28.55
CA ASP A 8 13.26 7.74 29.18
C ASP A 8 12.89 8.81 28.14
N PHE A 9 13.57 8.83 26.99
CA PHE A 9 13.24 9.73 25.88
C PHE A 9 11.83 9.49 25.34
N ILE A 10 11.43 8.22 25.11
CA ILE A 10 10.11 7.87 24.57
C ILE A 10 8.94 8.23 25.50
N LYS A 11 9.21 8.47 26.79
CA LYS A 11 8.20 8.88 27.79
C LYS A 11 7.97 10.38 27.85
N LEU A 12 8.78 11.17 27.15
CA LEU A 12 8.68 12.63 27.16
C LEU A 12 7.48 13.13 26.34
N THR A 13 7.01 14.34 26.66
CA THR A 13 6.06 15.02 25.76
C THR A 13 6.78 15.45 24.48
N LYS A 14 6.06 15.56 23.35
CA LYS A 14 6.65 15.99 22.06
C LYS A 14 7.47 17.29 22.17
N ASP A 15 6.99 18.22 22.99
CA ASP A 15 7.68 19.48 23.24
C ASP A 15 9.03 19.27 23.96
N LYS A 16 9.09 18.34 24.93
CA LYS A 16 10.34 17.96 25.61
C LYS A 16 11.26 17.11 24.74
N MET A 17 10.70 16.21 23.92
CA MET A 17 11.47 15.46 22.91
C MET A 17 12.15 16.40 21.92
N ALA A 18 11.41 17.35 21.36
CA ALA A 18 11.94 18.36 20.43
C ALA A 18 13.05 19.21 21.07
N GLN A 19 12.87 19.60 22.32
CA GLN A 19 13.90 20.33 23.07
C GLN A 19 15.17 19.48 23.28
N GLN A 20 15.02 18.20 23.58
CA GLN A 20 16.15 17.30 23.77
C GLN A 20 16.88 16.99 22.45
N MET A 21 16.15 16.89 21.33
CA MET A 21 16.74 16.78 19.99
C MET A 21 17.52 18.03 19.58
N GLU A 22 17.01 19.24 19.89
CA GLU A 22 17.75 20.49 19.73
C GLU A 22 19.04 20.48 20.55
N ASN A 23 18.98 20.08 21.81
CA ASN A 23 20.15 20.00 22.68
C ASN A 23 21.18 18.97 22.18
N MET A 24 20.73 17.77 21.75
CA MET A 24 21.60 16.74 21.18
C MET A 24 22.25 17.21 19.87
N THR A 25 21.52 17.96 19.06
CA THR A 25 22.04 18.50 17.80
C THR A 25 23.08 19.60 18.06
N TYR A 26 22.85 20.43 19.09
CA TYR A 26 23.85 21.40 19.51
C TYR A 26 25.16 20.73 19.97
N GLN A 27 25.10 19.57 20.63
CA GLN A 27 26.31 18.82 20.99
C GLN A 27 27.11 18.38 19.75
N TYR A 28 26.46 18.24 18.59
CA TYR A 28 27.16 18.05 17.33
C TYR A 28 27.61 19.39 16.75
N LYS A 29 28.84 19.79 17.07
CA LYS A 29 29.51 20.97 16.49
C LYS A 29 28.72 22.28 16.65
N GLU A 30 28.00 22.43 17.76
CA GLU A 30 27.20 23.63 18.04
C GLU A 30 26.15 23.91 16.97
N THR A 31 25.68 22.86 16.28
CA THR A 31 24.69 22.98 15.21
C THR A 31 23.36 23.47 15.80
N LYS A 32 22.86 24.59 15.29
CA LYS A 32 21.61 25.20 15.77
C LYS A 32 20.46 24.84 14.84
N VAL A 33 19.62 23.93 15.28
CA VAL A 33 18.34 23.62 14.63
C VAL A 33 17.22 23.96 15.62
N PRO A 34 16.32 24.91 15.30
CA PRO A 34 15.30 25.34 16.24
C PRO A 34 14.40 24.20 16.69
N LYS A 35 14.06 24.15 17.97
CA LYS A 35 13.04 23.24 18.54
C LYS A 35 11.78 23.11 17.68
N ALA A 36 11.29 24.22 17.12
CA ALA A 36 10.10 24.25 16.27
C ALA A 36 10.21 23.30 15.05
N HIS A 37 11.41 23.13 14.49
CA HIS A 37 11.66 22.20 13.40
C HIS A 37 11.42 20.74 13.84
N TYR A 38 12.03 20.32 14.95
CA TYR A 38 11.84 18.97 15.50
C TYR A 38 10.42 18.71 15.97
N LYS A 39 9.78 19.71 16.58
CA LYS A 39 8.38 19.61 17.02
C LYS A 39 7.47 19.35 15.82
N LYS A 40 7.65 20.08 14.72
CA LYS A 40 6.92 19.85 13.47
C LYS A 40 7.17 18.44 12.93
N LEU A 41 8.42 17.96 12.90
CA LEU A 41 8.73 16.59 12.47
C LEU A 41 8.05 15.53 13.34
N LEU A 42 8.05 15.70 14.66
CA LEU A 42 7.39 14.79 15.62
C LEU A 42 5.85 14.86 15.56
N GLU A 43 5.29 15.95 15.04
CA GLU A 43 3.86 16.13 14.78
C GLU A 43 3.48 15.47 13.45
N THR A 44 4.17 15.81 12.35
CA THR A 44 3.96 15.25 11.01
C THR A 44 4.16 13.74 10.96
N ALA A 45 5.20 13.21 11.64
CA ALA A 45 5.42 11.77 11.69
C ALA A 45 4.25 11.01 12.32
N GLN A 46 3.48 11.63 13.22
CA GLN A 46 2.33 10.95 13.82
C GLN A 46 1.10 10.97 12.91
N GLU A 47 0.87 12.08 12.20
CA GLU A 47 -0.23 12.18 11.22
C GLU A 47 -0.02 11.20 10.06
N GLU A 48 1.18 11.14 9.48
CA GLU A 48 1.52 10.21 8.41
C GLU A 48 1.48 8.74 8.86
N ILE A 49 1.95 8.43 10.08
CA ILE A 49 1.86 7.07 10.64
C ILE A 49 0.41 6.66 10.88
N ILE A 50 -0.45 7.58 11.35
CA ILE A 50 -1.88 7.30 11.56
C ILE A 50 -2.57 7.09 10.21
N GLU A 51 -2.33 7.95 9.23
CA GLU A 51 -2.92 7.85 7.89
C GLU A 51 -2.52 6.54 7.20
N HIS A 52 -1.23 6.21 7.14
CA HIS A 52 -0.76 4.96 6.56
C HIS A 52 -1.22 3.72 7.32
N SER A 53 -1.30 3.80 8.66
CA SER A 53 -1.85 2.70 9.46
C SER A 53 -3.32 2.46 9.14
N VAL A 54 -4.12 3.52 8.97
CA VAL A 54 -5.54 3.41 8.58
C VAL A 54 -5.66 2.81 7.17
N GLU A 55 -4.90 3.30 6.19
CA GLU A 55 -4.91 2.79 4.81
C GLU A 55 -4.58 1.30 4.75
N ILE A 56 -3.51 0.86 5.42
CA ILE A 56 -3.11 -0.55 5.46
C ILE A 56 -4.16 -1.41 6.18
N ASN A 57 -4.77 -0.91 7.26
CA ASN A 57 -5.84 -1.63 7.95
C ASN A 57 -7.09 -1.81 7.07
N LEU A 58 -7.41 -0.81 6.25
CA LEU A 58 -8.49 -0.93 5.26
C LEU A 58 -8.13 -1.98 4.20
N VAL A 59 -6.91 -1.94 3.66
CA VAL A 59 -6.41 -2.95 2.70
C VAL A 59 -6.45 -4.36 3.31
N ASP A 60 -6.02 -4.55 4.57
CA ASP A 60 -6.10 -5.83 5.27
C ASP A 60 -7.55 -6.31 5.42
N THR A 61 -8.47 -5.39 5.70
CA THR A 61 -9.92 -5.70 5.77
C THR A 61 -10.42 -6.23 4.43
N TYR A 62 -10.13 -5.52 3.33
CA TYR A 62 -10.50 -5.98 1.99
C TYR A 62 -9.85 -7.31 1.64
N TYR A 63 -8.55 -7.47 1.94
CA TYR A 63 -7.82 -8.70 1.71
C TYR A 63 -8.48 -9.89 2.41
N ARG A 64 -8.81 -9.78 3.70
CA ARG A 64 -9.46 -10.86 4.46
C ARG A 64 -10.82 -11.23 3.89
N THR A 65 -11.63 -10.23 3.52
CA THR A 65 -12.93 -10.47 2.88
C THR A 65 -12.76 -11.21 1.56
N LEU A 66 -11.87 -10.75 0.69
CA LEU A 66 -11.61 -11.37 -0.62
C LEU A 66 -11.01 -12.78 -0.46
N GLU A 67 -10.12 -12.98 0.51
CA GLU A 67 -9.53 -14.29 0.81
C GLU A 67 -10.60 -15.29 1.26
N GLN A 68 -11.51 -14.87 2.15
CA GLN A 68 -12.60 -15.70 2.61
C GLN A 68 -13.56 -16.07 1.46
N LEU A 69 -13.91 -15.11 0.61
CA LEU A 69 -14.73 -15.35 -0.58
C LEU A 69 -14.04 -16.31 -1.55
N ALA A 70 -12.72 -16.16 -1.75
CA ALA A 70 -11.96 -17.03 -2.63
C ALA A 70 -11.89 -18.48 -2.13
N LYS A 71 -11.82 -18.70 -0.81
CA LYS A 71 -11.80 -20.05 -0.21
C LYS A 71 -13.16 -20.72 -0.23
N SER A 72 -14.23 -19.95 0.01
CA SER A 72 -15.59 -20.49 0.13
C SER A 72 -16.33 -20.59 -1.20
N ASN A 73 -16.19 -19.59 -2.07
CA ASN A 73 -16.99 -19.42 -3.29
C ASN A 73 -16.16 -18.77 -4.41
N SER A 74 -15.06 -19.42 -4.80
CA SER A 74 -14.09 -18.92 -5.80
C SER A 74 -14.74 -18.53 -7.13
N LYS A 75 -15.73 -19.30 -7.60
CA LYS A 75 -16.49 -19.01 -8.82
C LYS A 75 -17.20 -17.66 -8.77
N TRP A 76 -17.93 -17.39 -7.69
CA TRP A 76 -18.72 -16.16 -7.58
C TRP A 76 -17.84 -14.95 -7.41
N LEU A 77 -16.74 -15.07 -6.67
CA LEU A 77 -15.74 -14.01 -6.59
C LEU A 77 -15.19 -13.69 -7.97
N PHE A 78 -14.79 -14.71 -8.75
CA PHE A 78 -14.28 -14.53 -10.10
C PHE A 78 -15.29 -13.85 -11.03
N GLN A 79 -16.52 -14.34 -11.08
CA GLN A 79 -17.58 -13.77 -11.92
C GLN A 79 -17.94 -12.34 -11.50
N ALA A 80 -17.93 -12.03 -10.19
CA ALA A 80 -18.14 -10.69 -9.68
C ALA A 80 -17.04 -9.72 -10.11
N LEU A 81 -15.77 -10.15 -10.11
CA LEU A 81 -14.66 -9.34 -10.61
C LEU A 81 -14.82 -9.02 -12.10
N ILE A 82 -15.21 -10.00 -12.93
CA ILE A 82 -15.50 -9.76 -14.35
C ILE A 82 -16.63 -8.73 -14.52
N CYS A 83 -17.71 -8.86 -13.75
CA CYS A 83 -18.82 -7.90 -13.78
C CYS A 83 -18.38 -6.47 -13.41
N LEU A 84 -17.47 -6.32 -12.44
CA LEU A 84 -16.91 -5.02 -12.07
C LEU A 84 -16.07 -4.43 -13.21
N ASP A 85 -15.15 -5.21 -13.79
CA ASP A 85 -14.25 -4.73 -14.85
C ASP A 85 -14.97 -4.43 -16.17
N THR A 86 -16.03 -5.18 -16.47
CA THR A 86 -16.83 -5.00 -17.70
C THR A 86 -17.99 -4.01 -17.53
N GLY A 87 -18.31 -3.61 -16.29
CA GLY A 87 -19.48 -2.79 -15.98
C GLY A 87 -20.82 -3.51 -16.08
N ILE A 88 -20.84 -4.83 -16.29
CA ILE A 88 -22.06 -5.64 -16.35
C ILE A 88 -22.66 -5.74 -14.95
N LYS A 89 -23.94 -5.38 -14.81
CA LYS A 89 -24.67 -5.49 -13.54
C LYS A 89 -25.30 -6.88 -13.41
N PRO A 90 -24.99 -7.66 -12.36
CA PRO A 90 -25.61 -8.96 -12.16
C PRO A 90 -27.15 -8.92 -12.09
N SER A 91 -27.72 -7.81 -11.59
CA SER A 91 -29.18 -7.61 -11.51
C SER A 91 -29.88 -7.41 -12.86
N ALA A 92 -29.13 -7.15 -13.93
CA ALA A 92 -29.64 -6.90 -15.27
C ALA A 92 -28.91 -7.76 -16.32
N ILE A 93 -28.37 -8.91 -15.91
CA ILE A 93 -27.54 -9.75 -16.77
C ILE A 93 -28.36 -10.40 -17.88
N LYS A 94 -27.81 -10.36 -19.11
CA LYS A 94 -28.43 -11.01 -20.27
C LYS A 94 -28.03 -12.49 -20.35
N PRO A 95 -28.83 -13.34 -21.03
CA PRO A 95 -28.49 -14.76 -21.19
C PRO A 95 -27.10 -15.00 -21.81
N ALA A 96 -26.70 -14.18 -22.80
CA ALA A 96 -25.39 -14.27 -23.42
C ALA A 96 -24.23 -13.93 -22.46
N GLU A 97 -24.42 -12.92 -21.61
CA GLU A 97 -23.43 -12.50 -20.60
C GLU A 97 -23.29 -13.55 -19.50
N TYR A 98 -24.41 -14.12 -19.06
CA TYR A 98 -24.40 -15.23 -18.10
C TYR A 98 -23.67 -16.46 -18.67
N GLN A 99 -23.96 -16.84 -19.91
CA GLN A 99 -23.26 -17.93 -20.58
C GLN A 99 -21.75 -17.65 -20.71
N ALA A 100 -21.36 -16.41 -21.03
CA ALA A 100 -19.96 -16.00 -21.10
C ALA A 100 -19.27 -16.13 -19.73
N LEU A 101 -19.93 -15.73 -18.63
CA LEU A 101 -19.39 -15.88 -17.27
C LEU A 101 -19.15 -17.36 -16.91
N GLU A 102 -20.05 -18.26 -17.31
CA GLU A 102 -19.92 -19.69 -17.06
C GLU A 102 -18.75 -20.30 -17.83
N LEU A 103 -18.69 -20.06 -19.15
CA LEU A 103 -17.61 -20.60 -20.00
C LEU A 103 -16.24 -20.05 -19.61
N THR A 104 -16.17 -18.77 -19.24
CA THR A 104 -14.92 -18.14 -18.80
C THR A 104 -14.43 -18.76 -17.48
N TRP A 105 -15.34 -19.03 -16.54
CA TRP A 105 -14.99 -19.73 -15.31
C TRP A 105 -14.47 -21.15 -15.58
N SER A 106 -15.14 -21.93 -16.45
CA SER A 106 -14.67 -23.27 -16.82
C SER A 106 -13.24 -23.24 -17.34
N LYS A 107 -12.93 -22.31 -18.24
CA LYS A 107 -11.58 -22.13 -18.79
C LYS A 107 -10.56 -21.69 -17.72
N PHE A 108 -10.95 -20.81 -16.80
CA PHE A 108 -10.10 -20.36 -15.71
C PHE A 108 -9.71 -21.50 -14.75
N VAL A 109 -10.64 -22.40 -14.44
CA VAL A 109 -10.36 -23.56 -13.56
C VAL A 109 -9.44 -24.57 -14.23
N GLU A 110 -9.57 -24.75 -15.55
CA GLU A 110 -8.67 -25.60 -16.34
C GLU A 110 -7.24 -25.04 -16.35
N ASP A 111 -7.09 -23.72 -16.40
CA ASP A 111 -5.81 -23.04 -16.35
C ASP A 111 -5.34 -22.78 -14.89
N LYS A 112 -4.73 -23.80 -14.28
CA LYS A 112 -4.23 -23.81 -12.89
C LYS A 112 -3.20 -22.73 -12.54
N LYS A 113 -2.85 -21.81 -13.45
CA LYS A 113 -1.79 -20.80 -13.28
C LYS A 113 -2.30 -19.36 -13.22
N SER A 114 -3.60 -19.12 -13.35
CA SER A 114 -4.10 -17.75 -13.42
C SER A 114 -3.97 -17.02 -12.09
N LYS A 115 -3.27 -15.87 -12.11
CA LYS A 115 -3.11 -14.98 -10.95
C LYS A 115 -4.36 -14.11 -10.78
N ARG A 116 -4.56 -13.60 -9.56
CA ARG A 116 -5.72 -12.74 -9.21
C ARG A 116 -5.65 -11.33 -9.79
N MET A 117 -4.46 -10.89 -10.17
CA MET A 117 -4.18 -9.57 -10.72
C MET A 117 -3.49 -9.74 -12.07
N ASP A 118 -3.72 -8.80 -12.99
CA ASP A 118 -3.05 -8.78 -14.27
C ASP A 118 -1.52 -8.73 -14.08
N LYS A 119 -0.81 -9.40 -14.99
CA LYS A 119 0.64 -9.52 -14.92
C LYS A 119 1.33 -8.16 -15.00
N THR A 120 0.79 -7.21 -15.76
CA THR A 120 1.37 -5.88 -15.95
C THR A 120 1.53 -5.15 -14.62
N TRP A 121 0.49 -5.15 -13.78
CA TRP A 121 0.52 -4.48 -12.48
C TRP A 121 1.37 -5.20 -11.45
N LEU A 122 1.41 -6.54 -11.51
CA LEU A 122 2.30 -7.33 -10.67
C LEU A 122 3.77 -7.05 -11.00
N ASP A 123 4.11 -7.03 -12.29
CA ASP A 123 5.47 -6.73 -12.74
C ASP A 123 5.87 -5.30 -12.38
N TYR A 124 4.94 -4.33 -12.45
CA TYR A 124 5.17 -2.95 -11.99
C TYR A 124 5.44 -2.86 -10.48
N PHE A 125 4.61 -3.53 -9.66
CA PHE A 125 4.78 -3.59 -8.22
C PHE A 125 6.15 -4.19 -7.84
N GLU A 126 6.50 -5.33 -8.46
CA GLU A 126 7.78 -5.99 -8.22
C GLU A 126 8.95 -5.10 -8.64
N ASN A 127 8.84 -4.38 -9.76
CA ASN A 127 9.87 -3.46 -10.19
C ASN A 127 10.13 -2.32 -9.19
N ILE A 128 9.07 -1.70 -8.66
CA ILE A 128 9.19 -0.63 -7.64
C ILE A 128 9.76 -1.21 -6.34
N LYS A 129 9.28 -2.38 -5.92
CA LYS A 129 9.76 -3.05 -4.69
C LYS A 129 11.26 -3.33 -4.75
N GLU A 130 11.76 -3.78 -5.90
CA GLU A 130 13.17 -4.17 -6.09
C GLU A 130 14.09 -2.98 -6.38
N ASN A 131 13.64 -1.99 -7.15
CA ASN A 131 14.51 -0.92 -7.68
C ASN A 131 14.23 0.47 -7.09
N GLY A 132 13.17 0.61 -6.28
CA GLY A 132 12.71 1.88 -5.73
C GLY A 132 11.91 2.73 -6.71
N ALA A 133 11.05 3.59 -6.17
CA ALA A 133 10.12 4.42 -6.96
C ALA A 133 10.84 5.37 -7.94
N THR A 134 11.99 5.93 -7.54
CA THR A 134 12.77 6.85 -8.38
C THR A 134 13.24 6.20 -9.68
N TYR A 135 13.62 4.92 -9.65
CA TYR A 135 14.04 4.18 -10.85
C TYR A 135 12.87 3.95 -11.81
N ALA A 136 11.70 3.56 -11.28
CA ALA A 136 10.48 3.36 -12.07
C ALA A 136 10.06 4.64 -12.81
N PHE A 137 10.07 5.80 -12.14
CA PHE A 137 9.71 7.08 -12.74
C PHE A 137 10.69 7.57 -13.80
N ILE A 138 11.98 7.24 -13.68
CA ILE A 138 12.98 7.59 -14.70
C ILE A 138 12.76 6.73 -15.95
N LYS A 139 12.44 5.44 -15.79
CA LYS A 139 12.17 4.51 -16.89
C LYS A 139 10.91 4.87 -17.69
N GLU A 140 9.84 5.31 -17.00
CA GLU A 140 8.63 5.83 -17.66
C GLU A 140 8.95 7.08 -18.50
N LYS A 141 9.70 8.03 -17.94
CA LYS A 141 10.10 9.26 -18.66
C LYS A 141 11.06 9.04 -19.82
N SER A 142 11.83 7.96 -19.84
CA SER A 142 12.67 7.61 -20.99
C SER A 142 11.87 7.00 -22.14
N ASN A 143 10.79 6.28 -21.87
CA ASN A 143 9.93 5.71 -22.91
C ASN A 143 9.06 6.77 -23.63
N ASP A 144 8.79 7.91 -22.98
CA ASP A 144 8.06 9.03 -23.58
C ASP A 144 8.93 9.94 -24.48
N LYS A 145 10.24 9.71 -24.56
CA LYS A 145 11.17 10.52 -25.38
C LYS A 145 11.46 9.95 -26.78
N ASP A 146 10.87 8.82 -27.11
CA ASP A 146 10.96 8.21 -28.45
C ASP A 146 9.66 8.46 -29.24
N PHE A 147 9.37 9.73 -29.56
CA PHE A 147 8.46 10.15 -30.64
C PHE A 147 8.93 11.47 -31.27
#